data_AF-A0A0K2RM27-F1
#
_entry.id   AF-A0A0K2RM27-F1
#
_cell.length_a   1.000
_cell.length_b   1.000
_cell.length_c   1.000
_cell.angle_alpha   90.00
_cell.angle_beta   90.00
_cell.angle_gamma   90.00
#
_symmetry.space_group_name_H-M   'P 1'
#
loop_
_entity.id
_entity.type
_entity.pdbx_description
1 polymer ?
#
loop_
_entity_poly.entity_id
_entity_poly.type
_entity_poly.pdbx_seq_one_letter_code
_entity_poly.pdbx_strand_id
1 'polypeptide(L)'
;MLKRQTAKAAERGWKALAGTELEFVVYNDSYEQAWDLDYKHLTPANQYNVDYSLLGSGRVEPLLRRIRNEMYAAGMTVESAKGECNFGQHEIAFKYDEAVTTADNHSVYKTAAKDIAHDMGQSITFMAKPNEREGNSCHIHLSLRGLDDELVFWDKATGARTKTYDHFIAGVLATMREFTLFYAPNINSYKRFVKGSFAPTAVAWASTTAPARCASWAMVKARAWRTGCPVAT
;
A
#
# COMPACT_ATOMS: atom_id res chain seq x y z
N MET A 1 -9.59 17.64 -0.30
CA MET A 1 -10.47 17.06 0.74
C MET A 1 -9.72 16.75 2.04
N LEU A 2 -8.68 15.91 2.00
CA LEU A 2 -8.00 15.34 3.18
C LEU A 2 -7.60 16.35 4.28
N LYS A 3 -6.97 17.48 3.90
CA LYS A 3 -6.55 18.55 4.84
C LYS A 3 -7.67 19.07 5.78
N ARG A 4 -8.94 18.96 5.37
CA ARG A 4 -10.11 19.33 6.21
C ARG A 4 -10.49 18.25 7.23
N GLN A 5 -10.19 16.99 6.96
CA GLN A 5 -10.45 15.89 7.89
C GLN A 5 -9.31 15.77 8.92
N THR A 6 -8.07 16.06 8.55
CA THR A 6 -6.96 16.15 9.51
C THR A 6 -7.08 17.36 10.42
N ALA A 7 -7.58 18.51 9.93
CA ALA A 7 -7.95 19.64 10.77
C ALA A 7 -8.98 19.24 11.85
N LYS A 8 -10.04 18.49 11.48
CA LYS A 8 -11.02 17.94 12.43
C LYS A 8 -10.49 16.90 13.42
N ALA A 9 -9.35 16.28 13.13
CA ALA A 9 -8.63 15.46 14.09
C ALA A 9 -7.84 16.34 15.06
N ALA A 10 -7.15 17.36 14.56
CA ALA A 10 -6.40 18.33 15.37
C ALA A 10 -7.32 19.14 16.32
N GLU A 11 -8.54 19.50 15.89
CA GLU A 11 -9.61 20.06 16.72
C GLU A 11 -9.97 19.19 17.95
N ARG A 12 -9.63 17.89 17.92
CA ARG A 12 -9.83 16.91 19.00
C ARG A 12 -8.53 16.55 19.74
N GLY A 13 -7.44 17.27 19.46
CA GLY A 13 -6.12 16.99 19.99
C GLY A 13 -5.39 15.83 19.29
N TRP A 14 -5.82 15.40 18.10
CA TRP A 14 -5.25 14.23 17.42
C TRP A 14 -4.50 14.55 16.13
N LYS A 15 -3.26 14.06 16.04
CA LYS A 15 -2.49 13.93 14.80
C LYS A 15 -2.89 12.62 14.10
N ALA A 16 -3.26 12.71 12.82
CA ALA A 16 -3.62 11.56 12.00
C ALA A 16 -2.45 11.10 11.14
N LEU A 17 -2.02 9.86 11.33
CA LEU A 17 -0.86 9.25 10.65
C LEU A 17 -1.31 8.20 9.63
N ALA A 18 -0.62 8.14 8.49
CA ALA A 18 -0.81 7.11 7.48
C ALA A 18 0.53 6.57 6.94
N GLY A 19 0.57 5.29 6.57
CA GLY A 19 1.62 4.69 5.73
C GLY A 19 0.99 3.92 4.57
N THR A 20 1.68 3.78 3.43
CA THR A 20 1.12 3.07 2.25
C THR A 20 2.09 2.05 1.67
N GLU A 21 1.69 0.78 1.62
CA GLU A 21 2.40 -0.30 0.93
C GLU A 21 1.86 -0.40 -0.51
N LEU A 22 2.45 0.31 -1.46
CA LEU A 22 1.99 0.37 -2.85
C LEU A 22 2.78 -0.60 -3.74
N GLU A 23 2.12 -1.71 -4.11
CA GLU A 23 2.62 -2.74 -5.02
C GLU A 23 2.57 -2.28 -6.50
N PHE A 24 3.49 -2.79 -7.30
CA PHE A 24 3.54 -2.58 -8.76
C PHE A 24 4.11 -3.80 -9.48
N VAL A 25 3.81 -3.93 -10.77
CA VAL A 25 4.45 -4.91 -11.66
C VAL A 25 5.43 -4.20 -12.59
N VAL A 26 6.65 -4.76 -12.72
CA VAL A 26 7.72 -4.33 -13.61
C VAL A 26 7.79 -5.21 -14.85
N TYR A 27 7.84 -4.58 -16.02
CA TYR A 27 8.13 -5.20 -17.31
C TYR A 27 9.47 -4.69 -17.85
N ASN A 28 10.14 -5.54 -18.65
CA ASN A 28 11.40 -5.21 -19.32
C ASN A 28 11.19 -4.47 -20.65
N ASP A 29 9.95 -4.35 -21.10
CA ASP A 29 9.54 -3.58 -22.26
C ASP A 29 9.26 -2.12 -21.83
N SER A 30 9.67 -1.15 -22.64
CA SER A 30 9.42 0.29 -22.39
C SER A 30 7.93 0.63 -22.47
N TYR A 31 7.54 1.85 -22.08
CA TYR A 31 6.13 2.27 -22.20
C TYR A 31 5.64 2.33 -23.66
N GLU A 32 6.53 2.64 -24.60
CA GLU A 32 6.29 2.69 -26.04
C GLU A 32 6.15 1.27 -26.60
N GLN A 33 7.06 0.36 -26.24
CA GLN A 33 6.95 -1.06 -26.61
C GLN A 33 5.68 -1.70 -26.01
N ALA A 34 5.34 -1.34 -24.77
CA ALA A 34 4.13 -1.81 -24.13
C ALA A 34 2.86 -1.25 -24.80
N TRP A 35 2.89 -0.02 -25.31
CA TRP A 35 1.82 0.56 -26.13
C TRP A 35 1.67 -0.16 -27.48
N ASP A 36 2.76 -0.35 -28.22
CA ASP A 36 2.78 -1.02 -29.53
C ASP A 36 2.31 -2.50 -29.45
N LEU A 37 2.39 -3.12 -28.26
CA LEU A 37 1.90 -4.46 -27.97
C LEU A 37 0.45 -4.50 -27.44
N ASP A 38 -0.31 -3.40 -27.48
CA ASP A 38 -1.64 -3.23 -26.83
C ASP A 38 -1.63 -3.59 -25.32
N TYR A 39 -0.49 -3.44 -24.64
CA TYR A 39 -0.22 -3.93 -23.28
C TYR A 39 -0.39 -5.46 -23.10
N LYS A 40 -0.30 -6.25 -24.18
CA LYS A 40 -0.39 -7.72 -24.18
C LYS A 40 1.01 -8.34 -24.21
N HIS A 41 1.13 -9.56 -23.69
CA HIS A 41 2.34 -10.40 -23.78
C HIS A 41 3.66 -9.77 -23.26
N LEU A 42 3.58 -8.68 -22.49
CA LEU A 42 4.72 -7.99 -21.89
C LEU A 42 5.62 -8.93 -21.06
N THR A 43 6.92 -8.68 -21.08
CA THR A 43 7.98 -9.48 -20.48
C THR A 43 8.20 -9.07 -19.02
N PRO A 44 7.70 -9.81 -18.01
CA PRO A 44 7.88 -9.41 -16.61
C PRO A 44 9.34 -9.54 -16.16
N ALA A 45 9.77 -8.64 -15.27
CA ALA A 45 11.15 -8.59 -14.79
C ALA A 45 11.60 -9.88 -14.04
N ASN A 46 10.65 -10.61 -13.44
CA ASN A 46 10.83 -11.97 -12.94
C ASN A 46 9.79 -12.92 -13.55
N GLN A 47 10.19 -14.16 -13.87
CA GLN A 47 9.35 -15.16 -14.53
C GLN A 47 8.76 -16.21 -13.56
N TYR A 48 8.85 -15.96 -12.24
CA TYR A 48 8.37 -16.84 -11.18
C TYR A 48 7.95 -16.00 -9.96
N ASN A 49 7.27 -16.61 -8.98
CA ASN A 49 6.94 -15.94 -7.71
C ASN A 49 8.23 -15.62 -6.94
N VAL A 50 8.41 -14.35 -6.55
CA VAL A 50 9.63 -13.84 -5.91
C VAL A 50 9.37 -13.29 -4.50
N ASP A 51 8.22 -13.59 -3.90
CA ASP A 51 7.91 -13.23 -2.52
C ASP A 51 8.99 -13.76 -1.54
N TYR A 52 9.52 -12.86 -0.71
CA TYR A 52 10.70 -13.05 0.15
C TYR A 52 11.98 -13.59 -0.54
N SER A 53 12.05 -13.61 -1.88
CA SER A 53 13.19 -14.14 -2.62
C SER A 53 14.30 -13.10 -2.80
N LEU A 54 15.42 -13.28 -2.09
CA LEU A 54 16.62 -12.45 -2.24
C LEU A 54 17.18 -12.51 -3.67
N LEU A 55 17.26 -13.72 -4.25
CA LEU A 55 17.76 -13.92 -5.62
C LEU A 55 16.78 -13.36 -6.68
N GLY A 56 15.48 -13.46 -6.43
CA GLY A 56 14.45 -12.85 -7.28
C GLY A 56 14.56 -11.32 -7.30
N SER A 57 14.62 -10.72 -6.11
CA SER A 57 14.77 -9.28 -5.91
C SER A 57 16.07 -8.75 -6.53
N GLY A 58 17.18 -9.48 -6.38
CA GLY A 58 18.50 -9.11 -6.93
C GLY A 58 18.54 -8.93 -8.45
N ARG A 59 17.59 -9.49 -9.21
CA ARG A 59 17.49 -9.27 -10.68
C ARG A 59 16.92 -7.90 -11.06
N VAL A 60 16.11 -7.30 -10.18
CA VAL A 60 15.39 -6.03 -10.42
C VAL A 60 15.89 -4.93 -9.48
N GLU A 61 16.79 -5.28 -8.57
CA GLU A 61 17.50 -4.37 -7.66
C GLU A 61 18.09 -3.12 -8.35
N PRO A 62 18.60 -3.10 -9.60
CA PRO A 62 19.01 -1.84 -10.24
C PRO A 62 17.90 -0.78 -10.28
N LEU A 63 16.68 -1.18 -10.65
CA LEU A 63 15.51 -0.31 -10.69
C LEU A 63 15.04 0.02 -9.27
N LEU A 64 14.86 -0.99 -8.42
CA LEU A 64 14.39 -0.82 -7.04
C LEU A 64 15.33 0.06 -6.21
N ARG A 65 16.65 -0.07 -6.42
CA ARG A 65 17.69 0.76 -5.80
C ARG A 65 17.59 2.21 -6.27
N ARG A 66 17.43 2.46 -7.57
CA ARG A 66 17.28 3.84 -8.08
C ARG A 66 16.04 4.47 -7.47
N ILE A 67 14.88 3.83 -7.56
CA ILE A 67 13.63 4.34 -6.97
C ILE A 67 13.79 4.63 -5.47
N ARG A 68 14.37 3.72 -4.68
CA ARG A 68 14.61 3.94 -3.24
C ARG A 68 15.56 5.10 -2.96
N ASN A 69 16.64 5.24 -3.74
CA ASN A 69 17.62 6.30 -3.57
C ASN A 69 17.03 7.68 -3.92
N GLU A 70 16.32 7.81 -5.05
CA GLU A 70 15.70 9.07 -5.46
C GLU A 70 14.57 9.48 -4.48
N MET A 71 13.77 8.52 -3.99
CA MET A 71 12.74 8.81 -2.99
C MET A 71 13.33 9.17 -1.62
N TYR A 72 14.47 8.58 -1.25
CA TYR A 72 15.22 9.01 -0.06
C TYR A 72 15.78 10.43 -0.22
N ALA A 73 16.30 10.78 -1.40
CA ALA A 73 16.73 12.14 -1.72
C ALA A 73 15.56 13.15 -1.74
N ALA A 74 14.36 12.70 -2.11
CA ALA A 74 13.11 13.46 -2.00
C ALA A 74 12.55 13.55 -0.56
N GLY A 75 13.23 12.98 0.44
CA GLY A 75 12.88 13.06 1.86
C GLY A 75 12.05 11.90 2.43
N MET A 76 11.73 10.88 1.62
CA MET A 76 10.94 9.72 2.07
C MET A 76 11.82 8.71 2.81
N THR A 77 11.39 8.24 3.99
CA THR A 77 12.11 7.17 4.70
C THR A 77 11.71 5.80 4.14
N VAL A 78 12.61 5.20 3.36
CA VAL A 78 12.49 3.81 2.87
C VAL A 78 12.67 2.84 4.05
N GLU A 79 11.75 1.88 4.20
CA GLU A 79 11.84 0.81 5.21
C GLU A 79 12.22 -0.54 4.59
N SER A 80 11.70 -0.89 3.41
CA SER A 80 12.10 -2.11 2.69
C SER A 80 11.79 -2.07 1.20
N ALA A 81 12.28 -3.07 0.47
CA ALA A 81 11.71 -3.47 -0.81
C ALA A 81 11.76 -5.00 -0.93
N LYS A 82 10.74 -5.59 -1.56
CA LYS A 82 10.65 -7.05 -1.73
C LYS A 82 9.94 -7.44 -3.03
N GLY A 83 10.17 -8.68 -3.45
CA GLY A 83 9.32 -9.35 -4.42
C GLY A 83 7.92 -9.67 -3.86
N GLU A 84 6.98 -9.90 -4.77
CA GLU A 84 5.60 -10.30 -4.50
C GLU A 84 5.19 -11.55 -5.31
N CYS A 85 3.94 -11.97 -5.15
CA CYS A 85 3.43 -13.22 -5.70
C CYS A 85 3.27 -13.26 -7.24
N ASN A 86 3.05 -12.13 -7.91
CA ASN A 86 2.95 -12.06 -9.37
C ASN A 86 4.33 -11.83 -10.04
N PHE A 87 4.43 -12.18 -11.31
CA PHE A 87 5.66 -12.14 -12.10
C PHE A 87 6.11 -10.70 -12.33
N GLY A 88 7.31 -10.36 -11.87
CA GLY A 88 7.82 -8.98 -11.85
C GLY A 88 7.12 -8.07 -10.84
N GLN A 89 6.31 -8.61 -9.93
CA GLN A 89 5.60 -7.83 -8.92
C GLN A 89 6.50 -7.52 -7.73
N HIS A 90 6.52 -6.26 -7.31
CA HIS A 90 7.34 -5.73 -6.23
C HIS A 90 6.57 -4.76 -5.35
N GLU A 91 7.07 -4.59 -4.13
CA GLU A 91 6.63 -3.59 -3.17
C GLU A 91 7.87 -2.80 -2.69
N ILE A 92 7.73 -1.49 -2.53
CA ILE A 92 8.68 -0.65 -1.79
C ILE A 92 7.89 -0.02 -0.64
N ALA A 93 8.29 -0.36 0.59
CA ALA A 93 7.64 0.12 1.80
C ALA A 93 8.33 1.40 2.30
N PHE A 94 7.53 2.41 2.62
CA PHE A 94 7.98 3.66 3.22
C PHE A 94 7.33 3.82 4.60
N LYS A 95 8.10 4.40 5.52
CA LYS A 95 7.65 4.72 6.87
C LYS A 95 6.43 5.64 6.83
N TYR A 96 5.51 5.43 7.77
CA TYR A 96 4.36 6.31 7.95
C TYR A 96 4.77 7.75 8.33
N ASP A 97 3.91 8.70 7.97
CA ASP A 97 4.00 10.12 8.31
C ASP A 97 2.57 10.65 8.59
N GLU A 98 2.40 11.96 8.80
CA GLU A 98 1.09 12.61 8.82
C GLU A 98 0.33 12.35 7.52
N ALA A 99 -0.97 12.05 7.62
CA ALA A 99 -1.74 11.50 6.51
C ALA A 99 -1.78 12.38 5.25
N VAL A 100 -1.58 13.69 5.41
CA VAL A 100 -1.40 14.64 4.30
C VAL A 100 -0.05 14.43 3.61
N THR A 101 1.05 14.46 4.37
CA THR A 101 2.42 14.22 3.89
C THR A 101 2.51 12.87 3.20
N THR A 102 1.91 11.82 3.77
CA THR A 102 1.86 10.48 3.15
C THR A 102 1.11 10.49 1.82
N ALA A 103 0.00 11.22 1.68
CA ALA A 103 -0.75 11.29 0.43
C ALA A 103 -0.01 12.09 -0.67
N ASP A 104 0.70 13.15 -0.28
CA ASP A 104 1.53 13.94 -1.18
C ASP A 104 2.76 13.09 -1.62
N ASN A 105 3.47 12.44 -0.68
CA ASN A 105 4.58 11.51 -0.93
C ASN A 105 4.18 10.30 -1.80
N HIS A 106 3.00 9.71 -1.56
CA HIS A 106 2.47 8.60 -2.35
C HIS A 106 2.29 9.01 -3.82
N SER A 107 1.85 10.24 -4.07
CA SER A 107 1.64 10.79 -5.41
C SER A 107 2.98 11.06 -6.12
N VAL A 108 3.98 11.55 -5.39
CA VAL A 108 5.37 11.72 -5.87
C VAL A 108 5.98 10.37 -6.23
N TYR A 109 5.95 9.41 -5.30
CA TYR A 109 6.47 8.05 -5.51
C TYR A 109 5.87 7.36 -6.73
N LYS A 110 4.54 7.37 -6.86
CA LYS A 110 3.84 6.75 -7.99
C LYS A 110 4.22 7.37 -9.35
N THR A 111 4.60 8.65 -9.37
CA THR A 111 5.02 9.34 -10.60
C THR A 111 6.49 9.06 -10.88
N ALA A 112 7.38 9.43 -9.95
CA ALA A 112 8.82 9.27 -10.11
C ALA A 112 9.25 7.82 -10.35
N ALA A 113 8.57 6.83 -9.76
CA ALA A 113 8.87 5.42 -10.03
C ALA A 113 8.59 5.00 -11.50
N LYS A 114 7.65 5.66 -12.19
CA LYS A 114 7.42 5.46 -13.63
C LYS A 114 8.49 6.15 -14.46
N ASP A 115 8.82 7.39 -14.11
CA ASP A 115 9.82 8.19 -14.83
C ASP A 115 11.20 7.50 -14.76
N ILE A 116 11.57 7.01 -13.57
CA ILE A 116 12.79 6.22 -13.34
C ILE A 116 12.77 4.88 -14.11
N ALA A 117 11.61 4.26 -14.31
CA ALA A 117 11.50 3.04 -15.12
C ALA A 117 11.65 3.34 -16.62
N HIS A 118 11.01 4.41 -17.10
CA HIS A 118 11.11 4.88 -18.49
C HIS A 118 12.56 5.21 -18.86
N ASP A 119 13.27 5.98 -18.02
CA ASP A 119 14.72 6.24 -18.13
C ASP A 119 15.57 4.97 -18.29
N MET A 120 15.10 3.85 -17.72
CA MET A 120 15.80 2.56 -17.72
C MET A 120 15.33 1.64 -18.84
N GLY A 121 14.50 2.12 -19.78
CA GLY A 121 13.92 1.34 -20.88
C GLY A 121 12.87 0.32 -20.44
N GLN A 122 12.37 0.44 -19.21
CA GLN A 122 11.39 -0.46 -18.60
C GLN A 122 10.03 0.24 -18.47
N SER A 123 9.01 -0.51 -18.07
CA SER A 123 7.71 0.05 -17.69
C SER A 123 7.21 -0.57 -16.39
N ILE A 124 6.58 0.25 -15.54
CA ILE A 124 5.87 -0.24 -14.36
C ILE A 124 4.38 0.08 -14.42
N THR A 125 3.56 -0.81 -13.85
CA THR A 125 2.13 -0.58 -13.68
C THR A 125 1.70 -0.78 -12.23
N PHE A 126 0.98 0.22 -11.72
CA PHE A 126 0.24 0.20 -10.47
C PHE A 126 -1.19 -0.32 -10.68
N MET A 127 -1.52 -0.92 -11.82
CA MET A 127 -2.87 -1.38 -12.15
C MET A 127 -3.32 -2.52 -11.22
N ALA A 128 -4.54 -2.43 -10.70
CA ALA A 128 -5.14 -3.36 -9.74
C ALA A 128 -5.05 -4.85 -10.09
N LYS A 129 -5.30 -5.16 -11.36
CA LYS A 129 -5.34 -6.51 -11.92
C LYS A 129 -4.79 -6.41 -13.34
N PRO A 130 -3.46 -6.43 -13.51
CA PRO A 130 -2.81 -6.22 -14.82
C PRO A 130 -2.87 -7.48 -15.69
N ASN A 131 -3.04 -8.66 -15.07
CA ASN A 131 -3.24 -9.95 -15.72
C ASN A 131 -4.03 -10.87 -14.78
N GLU A 132 -4.23 -12.14 -15.17
CA GLU A 132 -5.04 -13.09 -14.40
C GLU A 132 -4.41 -13.57 -13.08
N ARG A 133 -3.10 -13.34 -12.86
CA ARG A 133 -2.40 -13.65 -11.60
C ARG A 133 -2.70 -12.61 -10.52
N GLU A 134 -2.04 -12.69 -9.36
CA GLU A 134 -2.32 -11.78 -8.24
C GLU A 134 -2.11 -10.30 -8.61
N GLY A 135 -2.95 -9.43 -8.04
CA GLY A 135 -3.07 -8.04 -8.45
C GLY A 135 -2.46 -7.06 -7.45
N ASN A 136 -2.07 -5.86 -7.89
CA ASN A 136 -1.44 -4.86 -7.05
C ASN A 136 -2.36 -4.30 -5.94
N SER A 137 -1.83 -4.15 -4.74
CA SER A 137 -2.44 -3.46 -3.60
C SER A 137 -1.79 -2.12 -3.26
N CYS A 138 -2.46 -1.39 -2.38
CA CYS A 138 -2.03 -0.16 -1.74
C CYS A 138 -2.46 -0.20 -0.26
N HIS A 139 -1.83 -1.01 0.60
CA HIS A 139 -2.28 -1.12 1.99
C HIS A 139 -2.09 0.21 2.74
N ILE A 140 -3.16 0.89 3.16
CA ILE A 140 -3.09 2.17 3.89
C ILE A 140 -3.18 1.95 5.41
N HIS A 141 -2.04 1.90 6.08
CA HIS A 141 -1.98 1.79 7.54
C HIS A 141 -2.42 3.10 8.18
N LEU A 142 -3.27 3.06 9.21
CA LEU A 142 -3.82 4.26 9.86
C LEU A 142 -3.67 4.23 11.37
N SER A 143 -3.23 5.34 11.96
CA SER A 143 -3.21 5.52 13.41
C SER A 143 -3.45 6.97 13.83
N LEU A 144 -3.84 7.16 15.09
CA LEU A 144 -3.93 8.47 15.73
C LEU A 144 -2.88 8.59 16.86
N ARG A 145 -2.31 9.78 16.99
CA ARG A 145 -1.49 10.23 18.13
C ARG A 145 -2.12 11.47 18.76
N GLY A 146 -1.81 11.76 20.02
CA GLY A 146 -2.07 13.10 20.56
C GLY A 146 -1.11 14.14 19.98
N LEU A 147 -1.25 15.40 20.39
CA LEU A 147 -0.34 16.47 19.97
C LEU A 147 1.06 16.38 20.62
N ASP A 148 1.21 15.52 21.63
CA ASP A 148 2.43 15.16 22.36
C ASP A 148 2.99 13.77 21.98
N ASP A 149 2.50 13.19 20.88
CA ASP A 149 2.78 11.83 20.42
C ASP A 149 2.29 10.67 21.34
N GLU A 150 1.33 10.89 22.26
CA GLU A 150 0.69 9.79 23.01
C GLU A 150 -0.04 8.77 22.11
N LEU A 151 -0.32 7.57 22.63
CA LEU A 151 -0.98 6.48 21.88
C LEU A 151 -2.52 6.51 22.03
N VAL A 152 -3.21 7.26 21.16
CA VAL A 152 -4.69 7.38 21.17
C VAL A 152 -5.40 6.02 20.99
N PHE A 153 -4.78 5.07 20.29
CA PHE A 153 -5.35 3.74 19.99
C PHE A 153 -4.94 2.62 20.95
N TRP A 154 -3.93 2.82 21.80
CA TRP A 154 -3.39 1.77 22.67
C TRP A 154 -3.02 2.27 24.06
N ASP A 155 -3.69 1.74 25.07
CA ASP A 155 -3.37 1.98 26.47
C ASP A 155 -2.16 1.12 26.89
N LYS A 156 -1.05 1.80 27.21
CA LYS A 156 0.19 1.15 27.68
C LYS A 156 0.05 0.55 29.09
N ALA A 157 -0.83 1.06 29.93
CA ALA A 157 -0.97 0.64 31.33
C ALA A 157 -1.84 -0.62 31.46
N THR A 158 -2.96 -0.71 30.72
CA THR A 158 -3.77 -1.94 30.66
C THR A 158 -3.27 -2.95 29.63
N GLY A 159 -2.37 -2.55 28.71
CA GLY A 159 -1.89 -3.42 27.64
C GLY A 159 -2.99 -3.78 26.63
N ALA A 160 -3.91 -2.84 26.39
CA ALA A 160 -5.13 -3.07 25.62
C ALA A 160 -5.42 -1.94 24.63
N ARG A 161 -6.30 -2.23 23.67
CA ARG A 161 -6.86 -1.25 22.74
C ARG A 161 -7.80 -0.27 23.44
N THR A 162 -7.81 0.99 23.01
CA THR A 162 -8.70 2.02 23.59
C THR A 162 -10.13 1.95 23.03
N LYS A 163 -11.09 2.53 23.76
CA LYS A 163 -12.47 2.72 23.27
C LYS A 163 -12.51 3.59 21.99
N THR A 164 -11.59 4.53 21.83
CA THR A 164 -11.45 5.37 20.63
C THR A 164 -11.15 4.54 19.38
N TYR A 165 -10.28 3.53 19.51
CA TYR A 165 -9.93 2.60 18.44
C TYR A 165 -11.09 1.66 18.06
N ASP A 166 -11.85 1.16 19.04
CA ASP A 166 -13.05 0.36 18.75
C ASP A 166 -14.13 1.19 18.03
N HIS A 167 -14.28 2.48 18.39
CA HIS A 167 -15.14 3.40 17.64
C HIS A 167 -14.60 3.73 16.24
N PHE A 168 -13.27 3.85 16.06
CA PHE A 168 -12.65 4.06 14.75
C PHE A 168 -12.93 2.89 13.80
N ILE A 169 -12.73 1.65 14.26
CA ILE A 169 -13.04 0.45 13.49
C ILE A 169 -14.54 0.32 13.21
N ALA A 170 -15.40 0.58 14.20
CA ALA A 170 -16.85 0.56 13.99
C ALA A 170 -17.29 1.56 12.90
N GLY A 171 -16.70 2.75 12.87
CA GLY A 171 -16.93 3.75 11.81
C GLY A 171 -16.48 3.25 10.43
N VAL A 172 -15.23 2.77 10.33
CA VAL A 172 -14.66 2.25 9.08
C VAL A 172 -15.50 1.10 8.50
N LEU A 173 -15.91 0.14 9.33
CA LEU A 173 -16.78 -0.97 8.91
C LEU A 173 -18.16 -0.48 8.46
N ALA A 174 -18.76 0.46 9.19
CA ALA A 174 -20.10 0.98 8.89
C ALA A 174 -20.17 1.78 7.58
N THR A 175 -19.09 2.45 7.18
CA THR A 175 -18.99 3.20 5.91
C THR A 175 -18.32 2.43 4.77
N MET A 176 -17.99 1.15 4.96
CA MET A 176 -17.08 0.42 4.07
C MET A 176 -17.58 0.34 2.63
N ARG A 177 -18.89 0.10 2.46
CA ARG A 177 -19.57 -0.07 1.16
C ARG A 177 -19.51 1.20 0.32
N GLU A 178 -19.72 2.34 0.95
CA GLU A 178 -19.67 3.66 0.32
C GLU A 178 -18.22 4.08 0.06
N PHE A 179 -17.31 3.73 0.98
CA PHE A 179 -15.89 4.03 0.87
C PHE A 179 -15.17 3.24 -0.23
N THR A 180 -15.73 2.11 -0.70
CA THR A 180 -15.24 1.37 -1.87
C THR A 180 -15.11 2.25 -3.12
N LEU A 181 -15.94 3.28 -3.28
CA LEU A 181 -15.83 4.23 -4.39
C LEU A 181 -14.52 5.04 -4.39
N PHE A 182 -13.86 5.18 -3.23
CA PHE A 182 -12.59 5.89 -3.10
C PHE A 182 -11.38 4.95 -3.10
N TYR A 183 -11.48 3.76 -2.50
CA TYR A 183 -10.36 2.82 -2.43
C TYR A 183 -10.30 1.81 -3.59
N ALA A 184 -11.37 1.64 -4.37
CA ALA A 184 -11.42 0.78 -5.55
C ALA A 184 -12.13 1.50 -6.73
N PRO A 185 -11.64 2.67 -7.17
CA PRO A 185 -12.41 3.59 -8.03
C PRO A 185 -12.59 3.12 -9.48
N ASN A 186 -11.94 2.04 -9.92
CA ASN A 186 -11.92 1.59 -11.31
C ASN A 186 -12.60 0.23 -11.51
N ILE A 187 -13.17 -0.02 -12.68
CA ILE A 187 -13.74 -1.34 -13.05
C ILE A 187 -12.69 -2.46 -12.92
N ASN A 188 -11.42 -2.16 -13.22
CA ASN A 188 -10.31 -3.11 -13.03
C ASN A 188 -10.08 -3.47 -11.55
N SER A 189 -10.36 -2.57 -10.60
CA SER A 189 -10.25 -2.81 -9.17
C SER A 189 -11.14 -3.97 -8.70
N TYR A 190 -12.38 -4.04 -9.21
CA TYR A 190 -13.31 -5.12 -8.88
C TYR A 190 -12.90 -6.49 -9.43
N LYS A 191 -12.05 -6.54 -10.47
CA LYS A 191 -11.44 -7.80 -10.95
C LYS A 191 -10.42 -8.39 -9.96
N ARG A 192 -10.02 -7.66 -8.91
CA ARG A 192 -9.17 -8.18 -7.82
C ARG A 192 -9.99 -8.91 -6.76
N PHE A 193 -11.25 -8.55 -6.52
CA PHE A 193 -12.10 -9.11 -5.44
C PHE A 193 -12.72 -10.47 -5.78
N VAL A 194 -11.87 -11.46 -6.11
CA VAL A 194 -12.29 -12.81 -6.52
C VAL A 194 -12.09 -13.81 -5.38
N LYS A 195 -13.08 -14.68 -5.17
CA LYS A 195 -13.06 -15.75 -4.16
C LYS A 195 -11.82 -16.64 -4.33
N GLY A 196 -10.96 -16.67 -3.32
CA GLY A 196 -9.75 -17.50 -3.28
C GLY A 196 -8.45 -16.75 -3.56
N SER A 197 -8.52 -15.51 -4.05
CA SER A 197 -7.36 -14.59 -4.10
C SER A 197 -6.98 -14.09 -2.70
N PHE A 198 -5.86 -13.37 -2.61
CA PHE A 198 -5.47 -12.62 -1.41
C PHE A 198 -6.28 -11.34 -1.18
N ALA A 199 -7.24 -11.00 -2.05
CA ALA A 199 -8.09 -9.83 -1.88
C ALA A 199 -9.24 -10.07 -0.87
N PRO A 200 -9.58 -9.08 -0.02
CA PRO A 200 -10.74 -9.21 0.86
C PRO A 200 -12.05 -9.16 0.06
N THR A 201 -12.92 -10.15 0.29
CA THR A 201 -14.24 -10.27 -0.37
C THR A 201 -15.41 -10.20 0.62
N ALA A 202 -15.22 -9.57 1.77
CA ALA A 202 -16.21 -9.45 2.85
C ALA A 202 -16.00 -8.15 3.64
N VAL A 203 -16.90 -7.83 4.59
CA VAL A 203 -16.75 -6.73 5.56
C VAL A 203 -16.78 -7.30 6.98
N ALA A 204 -15.61 -7.42 7.63
CA ALA A 204 -15.45 -7.97 8.98
C ALA A 204 -14.10 -7.60 9.62
N TRP A 205 -13.93 -7.84 10.92
CA TRP A 205 -12.76 -7.41 11.70
C TRP A 205 -12.03 -8.56 12.42
N ALA A 206 -10.70 -8.51 12.56
CA ALA A 206 -9.91 -9.51 13.29
C ALA A 206 -8.50 -9.03 13.76
N SER A 207 -7.97 -9.65 14.83
CA SER A 207 -6.65 -9.38 15.44
C SER A 207 -5.61 -10.47 15.14
N THR A 208 -4.30 -10.20 15.31
CA THR A 208 -3.30 -11.24 15.69
C THR A 208 -3.07 -11.27 17.18
N THR A 209 -2.40 -12.34 17.62
CA THR A 209 -1.68 -12.45 18.89
C THR A 209 -0.19 -12.14 18.69
N ALA A 210 0.27 -10.93 19.01
CA ALA A 210 1.68 -10.57 19.21
C ALA A 210 1.78 -9.23 19.96
N PRO A 211 2.63 -9.07 21.00
CA PRO A 211 2.71 -7.84 21.78
C PRO A 211 3.74 -6.82 21.25
N ALA A 212 3.36 -5.53 21.31
CA ALA A 212 4.27 -4.38 21.43
C ALA A 212 5.40 -4.18 20.38
N ARG A 213 5.03 -4.04 19.10
CA ARG A 213 5.66 -3.11 18.14
C ARG A 213 4.74 -2.86 16.93
N CYS A 214 5.15 -1.97 16.00
CA CYS A 214 4.32 -1.36 14.94
C CYS A 214 3.34 -2.33 14.26
N ALA A 215 2.09 -1.88 14.09
CA ALA A 215 0.97 -2.71 13.66
C ALA A 215 -0.06 -1.88 12.87
N SER A 216 -0.56 -2.40 11.74
CA SER A 216 -0.85 -1.56 10.57
C SER A 216 -2.32 -1.53 10.08
N TRP A 217 -2.98 -2.69 10.12
CA TRP A 217 -4.43 -2.95 10.23
C TRP A 217 -5.33 -3.22 9.00
N ALA A 218 -5.71 -4.50 8.84
CA ALA A 218 -6.33 -5.15 7.68
C ALA A 218 -7.82 -4.89 7.45
N MET A 219 -8.18 -4.50 6.22
CA MET A 219 -9.52 -4.82 5.71
C MET A 219 -9.59 -6.32 5.40
N VAL A 220 -10.15 -7.07 6.36
CA VAL A 220 -10.94 -8.30 6.13
C VAL A 220 -10.26 -9.56 5.56
N LYS A 221 -9.27 -10.08 6.29
CA LYS A 221 -9.37 -11.46 6.81
C LYS A 221 -8.59 -11.62 8.12
N ALA A 222 -8.66 -12.80 8.73
CA ALA A 222 -8.14 -13.03 10.08
C ALA A 222 -6.61 -13.07 10.16
N ARG A 223 -6.07 -12.60 11.31
CA ARG A 223 -4.65 -12.39 11.67
C ARG A 223 -3.93 -11.26 10.92
N ALA A 224 -2.97 -10.66 11.62
CA ALA A 224 -1.86 -9.87 11.09
C ALA A 224 -2.27 -8.64 10.27
N TRP A 225 -2.87 -7.72 11.03
CA TRP A 225 -3.06 -6.28 10.87
C TRP A 225 -2.12 -5.66 9.76
N ARG A 226 -2.39 -5.91 8.45
CA ARG A 226 -1.77 -5.30 7.23
C ARG A 226 -2.89 -4.89 6.27
N THR A 227 -2.94 -3.63 5.79
CA THR A 227 -4.21 -2.94 5.49
C THR A 227 -4.96 -3.29 4.20
N GLY A 228 -5.45 -4.53 4.10
CA GLY A 228 -6.43 -5.06 3.13
C GLY A 228 -6.79 -4.20 1.92
N CYS A 229 -5.91 -4.19 0.93
CA CYS A 229 -6.04 -3.62 -0.41
C CYS A 229 -7.16 -2.56 -0.64
N PRO A 230 -6.95 -1.29 -0.22
CA PRO A 230 -7.06 -0.19 -1.17
C PRO A 230 -6.29 -0.58 -2.43
N VAL A 231 -6.89 -0.29 -3.56
CA VAL A 231 -6.46 -0.83 -4.83
C VAL A 231 -5.54 0.16 -5.51
N ALA A 232 -4.38 -0.33 -5.95
CA ALA A 232 -3.49 0.46 -6.78
C ALA A 232 -4.18 0.81 -8.12
N THR A 233 -4.21 2.10 -8.45
CA THR A 233 -4.76 2.68 -9.68
C THR A 233 -3.99 3.93 -10.05
#